data_AF-A0A925YBW7-F1
#
_entry.id   AF-A0A925YBW7-F1
#
_cell.length_a   1.000
_cell.length_b   1.000
_cell.length_c   1.000
_cell.angle_alpha   90.00
_cell.angle_beta   90.00
_cell.angle_gamma   90.00
#
_symmetry.space_group_name_H-M   'P 1'
#
loop_
_entity.id
_entity.type
_entity.pdbx_description
1 polymer ?
#
loop_
_entity_poly.entity_id
_entity_poly.type
_entity_poly.pdbx_seq_one_letter_code
_entity_poly.pdbx_strand_id
1 'polypeptide(L)'
;MHELSHGLGFSNFVSEATGARLAGFNDVYMANTLDNSTGKLWTQLTTAQIQAAAIRDGQQVWVGPRVTARAPQVLGPATLLNITSPAALAREYDFLGGASFGAPATSANMTGAIVAGLDDGPAVNDGCTAFTNAAAVAGKIALVRRGTCGFAVKAKNAQNAGAVGVIIANNAVATGPMGMGGVDPTVTIPAISIGTLDGDALISAGAAQSTGFVVSTTRLAGTNAAGFVRLYAPNPVAPGSSGSHFDVVADPSLLMEPAITAELRASLNIDLTAALFEDIGWKTELTMPGCGVVAGAEAVSASGDHHAGQVFLCADASKNKGSFQSCVARHLGSLVGDKVFSGATKGKLTSCYAGFK
;
A
#
# COMPACT_ATOMS: atom_id res chain seq x y z
N MET A 1 -2.45 -14.88 -13.22
CA MET A 1 -1.18 -14.48 -12.58
C MET A 1 -1.32 -14.49 -11.07
N HIS A 2 -2.28 -13.77 -10.49
CA HIS A 2 -2.52 -13.74 -9.03
C HIS A 2 -2.61 -15.13 -8.36
N GLU A 3 -3.60 -15.95 -8.71
CA GLU A 3 -3.75 -17.31 -8.14
C GLU A 3 -2.57 -18.25 -8.46
N LEU A 4 -1.95 -18.05 -9.62
CA LEU A 4 -0.74 -18.79 -9.98
C LEU A 4 0.40 -18.43 -9.03
N SER A 5 0.53 -17.16 -8.66
CA SER A 5 1.56 -16.69 -7.74
C SER A 5 1.41 -17.32 -6.35
N HIS A 6 0.18 -17.46 -5.84
CA HIS A 6 -0.08 -18.21 -4.61
C HIS A 6 0.38 -19.67 -4.73
N GLY A 7 0.05 -20.34 -5.85
CA GLY A 7 0.52 -21.70 -6.13
C GLY A 7 2.04 -21.85 -6.20
N LEU A 8 2.78 -20.76 -6.42
CA LEU A 8 4.25 -20.71 -6.46
C LEU A 8 4.89 -20.25 -5.13
N GLY A 9 4.09 -20.06 -4.08
CA GLY A 9 4.61 -19.75 -2.74
C GLY A 9 4.58 -18.28 -2.35
N PHE A 10 3.90 -17.42 -3.12
CA PHE A 10 3.48 -16.10 -2.61
C PHE A 10 2.35 -16.31 -1.58
N SER A 11 2.66 -16.89 -0.43
CA SER A 11 1.70 -17.19 0.62
C SER A 11 2.43 -17.38 1.94
N ASN A 12 1.88 -16.79 2.98
CA ASN A 12 2.18 -17.18 4.35
C ASN A 12 1.43 -18.48 4.67
N PHE A 13 2.03 -19.38 5.45
CA PHE A 13 1.39 -20.63 5.88
C PHE A 13 1.06 -20.65 7.36
N VAL A 14 1.41 -19.60 8.11
CA VAL A 14 0.90 -19.40 9.47
C VAL A 14 -0.59 -19.09 9.40
N SER A 15 -1.37 -19.71 10.27
CA SER A 15 -2.76 -19.30 10.48
C SER A 15 -2.80 -17.93 11.15
N GLU A 16 -3.16 -16.88 10.43
CA GLU A 16 -3.27 -15.51 10.96
C GLU A 16 -4.31 -15.41 12.08
N ALA A 17 -5.38 -16.20 11.99
CA ALA A 17 -6.44 -16.24 12.99
C ALA A 17 -5.99 -16.80 14.34
N THR A 18 -5.00 -17.70 14.37
CA THR A 18 -4.56 -18.40 15.59
C THR A 18 -3.09 -18.17 15.94
N GLY A 19 -2.31 -17.60 15.02
CA GLY A 19 -0.85 -17.54 15.05
C GLY A 19 -0.15 -18.89 14.89
N ALA A 20 -0.88 -19.98 14.62
CA ALA A 20 -0.32 -21.33 14.57
C ALA A 20 0.48 -21.57 13.29
N ARG A 21 1.71 -22.03 13.45
CA ARG A 21 2.60 -22.45 12.36
C ARG A 21 2.11 -23.75 11.70
N LEU A 22 2.21 -23.84 10.39
CA LEU A 22 1.95 -25.09 9.67
C LEU A 22 2.96 -26.17 10.11
N ALA A 23 2.45 -27.25 10.70
CA ALA A 23 3.27 -28.33 11.26
C ALA A 23 4.37 -27.88 12.26
N GLY A 24 4.21 -26.70 12.88
CA GLY A 24 5.18 -26.15 13.84
C GLY A 24 6.42 -25.52 13.22
N PHE A 25 6.53 -25.44 11.89
CA PHE A 25 7.70 -24.89 11.21
C PHE A 25 7.54 -23.42 10.84
N ASN A 26 8.65 -22.68 10.83
CA ASN A 26 8.70 -21.37 10.22
C ASN A 26 8.71 -21.53 8.69
N ASP A 27 7.90 -20.76 7.98
CA ASP A 27 7.99 -20.65 6.52
C ASP A 27 8.89 -19.48 6.09
N VAL A 28 9.22 -19.45 4.80
CA VAL A 28 10.08 -18.41 4.20
C VAL A 28 9.42 -17.03 4.19
N TYR A 29 8.09 -16.98 4.20
CA TYR A 29 7.32 -15.74 4.25
C TYR A 29 7.52 -15.08 5.62
N MET A 30 7.38 -15.84 6.71
CA MET A 30 7.67 -15.37 8.08
C MET A 30 9.08 -14.82 8.25
N ALA A 31 10.06 -15.40 7.54
CA ALA A 31 11.46 -14.97 7.61
C ALA A 31 11.67 -13.57 7.01
N ASN A 32 10.75 -13.13 6.15
CA ASN A 32 10.77 -11.82 5.51
C ASN A 32 9.65 -10.89 6.01
N THR A 33 8.76 -11.35 6.90
CA THR A 33 7.72 -10.52 7.51
C THR A 33 8.19 -9.94 8.85
N LEU A 34 8.33 -8.62 8.92
CA LEU A 34 8.64 -7.86 10.12
C LEU A 34 7.38 -7.17 10.66
N ASP A 35 7.20 -7.23 11.97
CA ASP A 35 6.22 -6.41 12.68
C ASP A 35 6.89 -5.12 13.18
N ASN A 36 6.56 -3.98 12.55
CA ASN A 36 7.14 -2.67 12.87
C ASN A 36 7.02 -2.30 14.35
N SER A 37 5.92 -2.70 14.98
CA SER A 37 5.62 -2.33 16.37
C SER A 37 6.50 -3.04 17.40
N THR A 38 7.06 -4.21 17.06
CA THR A 38 7.96 -4.97 17.93
C THR A 38 9.40 -4.98 17.42
N GLY A 39 9.61 -4.61 16.15
CA GLY A 39 10.91 -4.67 15.48
C GLY A 39 11.41 -6.10 15.26
N LYS A 40 10.51 -7.10 15.31
CA LYS A 40 10.85 -8.52 15.21
C LYS A 40 10.28 -9.16 13.96
N LEU A 41 11.02 -10.10 13.40
CA LEU A 41 10.52 -10.99 12.36
C LEU A 41 9.49 -11.95 12.95
N TRP A 42 8.52 -12.38 12.15
CA TRP A 42 7.50 -13.33 12.60
C TRP A 42 8.11 -14.66 13.07
N THR A 43 9.27 -15.06 12.53
CA THR A 43 10.04 -16.21 13.03
C THR A 43 10.49 -16.09 14.48
N GLN A 44 10.61 -14.86 15.00
CA GLN A 44 11.03 -14.54 16.36
C GLN A 44 9.84 -14.31 17.32
N LEU A 45 8.61 -14.31 16.81
CA LEU A 45 7.39 -14.09 17.58
C LEU A 45 6.82 -15.41 18.10
N THR A 46 6.23 -15.37 19.30
CA THR A 46 5.41 -16.47 19.82
C THR A 46 4.09 -16.59 19.04
N THR A 47 3.39 -17.72 19.15
CA THR A 47 2.07 -17.93 18.53
C THR A 47 1.09 -16.80 18.86
N ALA A 48 0.98 -16.41 20.14
CA ALA A 48 0.10 -15.32 20.55
C ALA A 48 0.53 -13.96 19.98
N GLN A 49 1.84 -13.72 19.85
CA GLN A 49 2.35 -12.50 19.23
C GLN A 49 2.08 -12.46 17.73
N ILE A 50 2.17 -13.58 17.02
CA ILE A 50 1.82 -13.64 15.59
C ILE A 50 0.33 -13.38 15.40
N GLN A 51 -0.53 -14.01 16.20
CA GLN A 51 -1.98 -13.76 16.17
C GLN A 51 -2.30 -12.26 16.34
N ALA A 52 -1.62 -11.59 17.28
CA ALA A 52 -1.78 -10.16 17.50
C ALA A 52 -1.18 -9.32 16.36
N ALA A 53 -0.07 -9.74 15.74
CA ALA A 53 0.54 -9.07 14.59
C ALA A 53 -0.33 -9.16 13.32
N ALA A 54 -1.00 -10.29 13.10
CA ALA A 54 -1.74 -10.56 11.88
C ALA A 54 -3.03 -9.72 11.71
N ILE A 55 -3.44 -9.00 12.75
CA ILE A 55 -4.54 -8.02 12.72
C ILE A 55 -4.06 -6.58 12.96
N ARG A 56 -2.75 -6.34 12.91
CA ARG A 56 -2.14 -5.01 13.04
C ARG A 56 -1.87 -4.41 11.67
N ASP A 57 -2.94 -3.90 11.07
CA ASP A 57 -2.96 -3.24 9.77
C ASP A 57 -1.85 -2.20 9.65
N GLY A 58 -1.23 -2.08 8.49
CA GLY A 58 -0.09 -1.17 8.25
C GLY A 58 1.18 -1.38 9.10
N GLN A 59 1.23 -2.36 10.03
CA GLN A 59 2.44 -2.65 10.82
C GLN A 59 3.29 -3.77 10.24
N GLN A 60 2.71 -4.64 9.42
CA GLN A 60 3.43 -5.76 8.84
C GLN A 60 4.14 -5.30 7.57
N VAL A 61 5.43 -5.55 7.46
CA VAL A 61 6.23 -5.17 6.30
C VAL A 61 7.12 -6.32 5.83
N TRP A 62 7.33 -6.37 4.53
CA TRP A 62 8.26 -7.27 3.87
C TRP A 62 9.66 -6.66 3.86
N VAL A 63 10.63 -7.35 4.46
CA VAL A 63 12.03 -6.88 4.58
C VAL A 63 12.98 -7.55 3.60
N GLY A 64 12.44 -8.30 2.63
CA GLY A 64 13.25 -8.94 1.60
C GLY A 64 14.06 -7.93 0.78
N PRO A 65 15.35 -8.18 0.54
CA PRO A 65 16.26 -7.22 -0.09
C PRO A 65 15.89 -6.91 -1.54
N ARG A 66 15.31 -7.86 -2.29
CA ARG A 66 14.94 -7.67 -3.71
C ARG A 66 13.71 -6.78 -3.84
N VAL A 67 12.66 -7.04 -3.06
CA VAL A 67 11.47 -6.17 -3.02
C VAL A 67 11.86 -4.76 -2.58
N THR A 68 12.67 -4.62 -1.53
CA THR A 68 13.13 -3.31 -1.03
C THR A 68 13.91 -2.54 -2.10
N ALA A 69 14.81 -3.20 -2.82
CA ALA A 69 15.58 -2.55 -3.89
C ALA A 69 14.72 -2.16 -5.11
N ARG A 70 13.65 -2.92 -5.40
CA ARG A 70 12.76 -2.71 -6.55
C ARG A 70 11.64 -1.71 -6.27
N ALA A 71 11.25 -1.54 -5.01
CA ALA A 71 10.17 -0.63 -4.60
C ALA A 71 10.25 0.78 -5.22
N PRO A 72 11.39 1.50 -5.25
CA PRO A 72 11.46 2.85 -5.84
C PRO A 72 11.27 2.90 -7.36
N GLN A 73 11.34 1.75 -8.03
CA GLN A 73 11.19 1.64 -9.49
C GLN A 73 9.75 1.27 -9.89
N VAL A 74 8.94 0.86 -8.92
CA VAL A 74 7.55 0.41 -9.13
C VAL A 74 6.56 1.36 -8.47
N LEU A 75 6.83 1.76 -7.23
CA LEU A 75 5.93 2.55 -6.40
C LEU A 75 6.14 4.06 -6.64
N GLY A 76 5.04 4.79 -6.66
CA GLY A 76 5.02 6.24 -6.67
C GLY A 76 5.27 6.86 -5.29
N PRO A 77 5.38 8.20 -5.22
CA PRO A 77 5.48 8.90 -3.94
C PRO A 77 4.20 8.74 -3.11
N ALA A 78 4.34 8.60 -1.79
CA ALA A 78 3.20 8.50 -0.88
C ALA A 78 2.41 9.81 -0.84
N THR A 79 1.09 9.72 -0.86
CA THR A 79 0.21 10.84 -0.50
C THR A 79 -0.14 10.74 0.98
N LEU A 80 0.14 11.79 1.76
CA LEU A 80 0.03 11.80 3.22
C LEU A 80 -0.83 12.98 3.70
N LEU A 81 -1.50 12.81 4.85
CA LEU A 81 -2.25 13.90 5.49
C LEU A 81 -1.28 14.80 6.26
N ASN A 82 -1.23 16.08 5.96
CA ASN A 82 -0.30 17.01 6.59
C ASN A 82 -0.96 17.85 7.68
N ILE A 83 -0.57 17.59 8.93
CA ILE A 83 -0.98 18.37 10.10
C ILE A 83 0.14 19.37 10.44
N THR A 84 -0.24 20.62 10.68
CA THR A 84 0.71 21.73 10.92
C THR A 84 0.61 22.32 12.32
N SER A 85 -0.46 22.04 13.05
CA SER A 85 -0.69 22.53 14.41
C SER A 85 -1.59 21.57 15.19
N PRO A 86 -1.41 21.44 16.53
CA PRO A 86 -0.32 22.01 17.33
C PRO A 86 1.06 21.45 16.96
N ALA A 87 2.15 22.15 17.33
CA ALA A 87 3.52 21.75 16.96
C ALA A 87 3.87 20.32 17.41
N ALA A 88 3.31 19.85 18.53
CA ALA A 88 3.48 18.49 19.03
C ALA A 88 2.89 17.40 18.10
N LEU A 89 1.96 17.78 17.23
CA LEU A 89 1.31 16.91 16.24
C LEU A 89 1.71 17.26 14.80
N ALA A 90 2.60 18.24 14.60
CA ALA A 90 2.94 18.70 13.26
C ALA A 90 3.84 17.67 12.53
N ARG A 91 3.24 16.93 11.59
CA ARG A 91 3.92 15.97 10.70
C ARG A 91 2.97 15.46 9.61
N GLU A 92 3.51 14.61 8.75
CA GLU A 92 2.79 13.80 7.79
C GLU A 92 2.24 12.52 8.44
N TYR A 93 0.98 12.20 8.15
CA TYR A 93 0.25 11.05 8.67
C TYR A 93 -0.14 10.12 7.51
N ASP A 94 0.07 8.81 7.71
CA ASP A 94 -0.48 7.83 6.79
C ASP A 94 -2.02 7.79 6.93
N PHE A 95 -2.71 7.68 5.80
CA PHE A 95 -4.17 7.58 5.79
C PHE A 95 -4.65 6.64 4.67
N LEU A 96 -5.92 6.24 4.75
CA LEU A 96 -6.64 5.61 3.64
C LEU A 96 -7.88 6.43 3.30
N GLY A 97 -7.99 6.87 2.04
CA GLY A 97 -9.08 7.75 1.57
C GLY A 97 -10.14 7.08 0.70
N GLY A 98 -10.07 5.76 0.50
CA GLY A 98 -10.95 4.97 -0.37
C GLY A 98 -12.25 4.51 0.29
N ALA A 99 -12.97 5.39 1.00
CA ALA A 99 -14.29 5.06 1.53
C ALA A 99 -15.23 4.67 0.36
N SER A 100 -16.04 3.62 0.51
CA SER A 100 -17.01 3.22 -0.53
C SER A 100 -18.27 4.12 -0.60
N PHE A 101 -18.25 5.25 0.10
CA PHE A 101 -19.34 6.20 0.29
C PHE A 101 -18.75 7.62 0.43
N GLY A 102 -19.59 8.65 0.29
CA GLY A 102 -19.13 10.03 0.36
C GLY A 102 -18.38 10.49 -0.89
N ALA A 103 -18.00 11.77 -0.90
CA ALA A 103 -17.13 12.28 -1.94
C ALA A 103 -15.69 11.74 -1.77
N PRO A 104 -14.93 11.54 -2.85
CA PRO A 104 -13.51 11.21 -2.74
C PRO A 104 -12.75 12.26 -1.94
N ALA A 105 -11.89 11.82 -1.02
CA ALA A 105 -11.02 12.73 -0.29
C ALA A 105 -9.93 13.29 -1.20
N THR A 106 -9.67 14.59 -1.11
CA THR A 106 -8.69 15.33 -1.91
C THR A 106 -7.96 16.32 -1.02
N SER A 107 -6.82 16.84 -1.49
CA SER A 107 -6.10 17.92 -0.79
C SER A 107 -6.99 19.17 -0.58
N ALA A 108 -7.92 19.44 -1.50
CA ALA A 108 -8.82 20.58 -1.42
C ALA A 108 -9.92 20.44 -0.36
N ASN A 109 -10.45 19.23 -0.14
CA ASN A 109 -11.58 19.00 0.77
C ASN A 109 -11.19 18.42 2.15
N MET A 110 -9.93 18.07 2.35
CA MET A 110 -9.37 17.64 3.66
C MET A 110 -8.47 18.71 4.31
N THR A 111 -8.70 19.98 3.99
CA THR A 111 -8.01 21.14 4.58
C THR A 111 -8.89 21.81 5.63
N GLY A 112 -8.30 22.25 6.76
CA GLY A 112 -9.04 22.95 7.81
C GLY A 112 -8.76 22.44 9.21
N ALA A 113 -9.48 23.00 10.17
CA ALA A 113 -9.41 22.55 11.55
C ALA A 113 -10.02 21.14 11.67
N ILE A 114 -9.37 20.29 12.45
CA ILE A 114 -9.84 18.98 12.88
C ILE A 114 -10.32 19.12 14.32
N VAL A 115 -11.50 18.61 14.63
CA VAL A 115 -12.09 18.65 15.97
C VAL A 115 -12.66 17.28 16.32
N ALA A 116 -12.41 16.83 17.55
CA ALA A 116 -13.02 15.60 18.05
C ALA A 116 -14.55 15.69 18.05
N GLY A 117 -15.22 14.74 17.38
CA GLY A 117 -16.67 14.57 17.48
C GLY A 117 -17.00 13.91 18.81
N LEU A 118 -17.74 14.62 19.66
CA LEU A 118 -18.17 14.10 20.96
C LEU A 118 -19.60 13.59 20.81
N ASP A 119 -19.88 12.40 21.31
CA ASP A 119 -21.19 11.78 21.26
C ASP A 119 -21.50 11.04 22.56
N ASP A 120 -22.78 10.91 22.91
CA ASP A 120 -23.23 10.34 24.19
C ASP A 120 -23.49 8.82 24.10
N GLY A 121 -22.80 8.17 23.16
CA GLY A 121 -22.86 6.73 22.96
C GLY A 121 -22.16 5.93 24.06
N PRO A 122 -22.39 4.61 24.13
CA PRO A 122 -21.71 3.73 25.08
C PRO A 122 -20.19 3.63 24.82
N ALA A 123 -19.75 3.87 23.59
CA ALA A 123 -18.35 3.95 23.22
C ALA A 123 -17.94 5.43 23.06
N VAL A 124 -16.82 5.81 23.67
CA VAL A 124 -16.40 7.21 23.76
C VAL A 124 -15.99 7.76 22.39
N ASN A 125 -16.69 8.80 21.94
CA ASN A 125 -16.38 9.58 20.73
C ASN A 125 -16.28 8.69 19.49
N ASP A 126 -17.11 7.66 19.40
CA ASP A 126 -17.15 6.78 18.24
C ASP A 126 -18.12 7.31 17.16
N GLY A 127 -18.90 8.35 17.48
CA GLY A 127 -19.76 9.03 16.51
C GLY A 127 -20.91 8.16 16.01
N CYS A 128 -21.30 7.16 16.78
CA CYS A 128 -22.46 6.32 16.47
C CYS A 128 -23.78 6.99 16.85
N THR A 129 -23.73 7.99 17.73
CA THR A 129 -24.87 8.83 18.06
C THR A 129 -24.68 10.26 17.54
N ALA A 130 -25.72 11.10 17.67
CA ALA A 130 -25.64 12.50 17.29
C ALA A 130 -24.56 13.23 18.12
N PHE A 131 -23.81 14.11 17.47
CA PHE A 131 -22.73 14.81 18.16
C PHE A 131 -23.29 15.85 19.14
N THR A 132 -22.85 15.77 20.39
CA THR A 132 -23.22 16.74 21.44
C THR A 132 -22.55 18.09 21.26
N ASN A 133 -21.44 18.12 20.52
CA ASN A 133 -20.68 19.32 20.21
C ASN A 133 -20.82 19.77 18.75
N ALA A 134 -21.99 19.58 18.12
CA ALA A 134 -22.22 19.90 16.71
C ALA A 134 -21.75 21.32 16.30
N ALA A 135 -22.01 22.33 17.13
CA ALA A 135 -21.56 23.70 16.87
C ALA A 135 -20.01 23.85 16.80
N ALA A 136 -19.26 23.02 17.51
CA ALA A 136 -17.80 23.03 17.48
C ALA A 136 -17.23 22.34 16.23
N VAL A 137 -17.98 21.37 15.68
CA VAL A 137 -17.61 20.55 14.50
C VAL A 137 -18.08 21.18 13.18
N ALA A 138 -19.15 21.97 13.21
CA ALA A 138 -19.69 22.63 12.02
C ALA A 138 -18.61 23.41 11.24
N GLY A 139 -18.52 23.17 9.93
CA GLY A 139 -17.53 23.79 9.04
C GLY A 139 -16.11 23.21 9.16
N LYS A 140 -15.90 22.15 9.94
CA LYS A 140 -14.59 21.56 10.23
C LYS A 140 -14.57 20.07 9.92
N ILE A 141 -13.39 19.46 10.02
CA ILE A 141 -13.21 18.02 9.85
C ILE A 141 -13.47 17.35 11.21
N ALA A 142 -14.47 16.47 11.26
CA ALA A 142 -14.77 15.68 12.45
C ALA A 142 -13.73 14.57 12.63
N LEU A 143 -13.29 14.33 13.86
CA LEU A 143 -12.43 13.21 14.22
C LEU A 143 -13.15 12.30 15.21
N VAL A 144 -13.35 11.04 14.86
CA VAL A 144 -14.03 10.03 15.69
C VAL A 144 -13.27 8.72 15.71
N ARG A 145 -13.61 7.83 16.63
CA ARG A 145 -13.06 6.48 16.70
C ARG A 145 -13.87 5.48 15.89
N ARG A 146 -13.18 4.47 15.35
CA ARG A 146 -13.80 3.20 15.02
C ARG A 146 -14.46 2.65 16.28
N GLY A 147 -15.64 2.08 16.12
CA GLY A 147 -16.44 1.60 17.24
C GLY A 147 -17.55 0.70 16.76
N THR A 148 -18.73 0.87 17.34
CA THR A 148 -19.79 -0.15 17.30
C THR A 148 -20.68 -0.10 16.06
N CYS A 149 -20.78 1.05 15.41
CA CYS A 149 -21.55 1.25 14.18
C CYS A 149 -20.66 1.31 12.92
N GLY A 150 -21.29 1.17 11.75
CA GLY A 150 -20.60 1.26 10.45
C GLY A 150 -20.05 2.65 10.12
N PHE A 151 -19.04 2.70 9.24
CA PHE A 151 -18.34 3.95 8.88
C PHE A 151 -19.25 4.98 8.21
N ALA A 152 -20.16 4.54 7.33
CA ALA A 152 -21.12 5.43 6.68
C ALA A 152 -22.04 6.13 7.70
N VAL A 153 -22.44 5.45 8.78
CA VAL A 153 -23.23 6.04 9.88
C VAL A 153 -22.44 7.13 10.60
N LYS A 154 -21.16 6.87 10.91
CA LYS A 154 -20.26 7.85 11.54
C LYS A 154 -20.11 9.09 10.66
N ALA A 155 -19.87 8.90 9.37
CA ALA A 155 -19.78 9.98 8.39
C ALA A 155 -21.10 10.75 8.26
N LYS A 156 -22.23 10.05 8.29
CA LYS A 156 -23.56 10.67 8.24
C LYS A 156 -23.83 11.53 9.47
N ASN A 157 -23.48 11.06 10.67
CA ASN A 157 -23.62 11.83 11.91
C ASN A 157 -22.73 13.07 11.91
N ALA A 158 -21.47 12.95 11.46
CA ALA A 158 -20.58 14.10 11.28
C ALA A 158 -21.16 15.11 10.27
N GLN A 159 -21.68 14.64 9.14
CA GLN A 159 -22.35 15.48 8.15
C GLN A 159 -23.57 16.20 8.73
N ASN A 160 -24.41 15.50 9.48
CA ASN A 160 -25.59 16.09 10.12
C ASN A 160 -25.21 17.14 11.17
N ALA A 161 -24.04 17.01 11.80
CA ALA A 161 -23.45 18.02 12.68
C ALA A 161 -22.80 19.19 11.93
N GLY A 162 -22.83 19.20 10.59
CA GLY A 162 -22.28 20.24 9.74
C GLY A 162 -20.78 20.11 9.46
N ALA A 163 -20.16 18.96 9.74
CA ALA A 163 -18.77 18.71 9.36
C ALA A 163 -18.60 18.77 7.83
N VAL A 164 -17.42 19.18 7.37
CA VAL A 164 -17.06 19.21 5.94
C VAL A 164 -16.23 18.00 5.51
N GLY A 165 -15.86 17.14 6.46
CA GLY A 165 -15.12 15.90 6.26
C GLY A 165 -15.05 15.11 7.57
N VAL A 166 -14.67 13.84 7.50
CA VAL A 166 -14.47 12.99 8.68
C VAL A 166 -13.17 12.20 8.61
N ILE A 167 -12.47 12.14 9.74
CA ILE A 167 -11.34 11.25 9.98
C ILE A 167 -11.79 10.21 10.99
N ILE A 168 -11.67 8.93 10.63
CA ILE A 168 -11.99 7.81 11.52
C ILE A 168 -10.68 7.17 11.98
N ALA A 169 -10.34 7.39 13.26
CA ALA A 169 -9.23 6.73 13.90
C ALA A 169 -9.55 5.25 14.09
N ASN A 170 -8.66 4.36 13.64
CA ASN A 170 -8.77 2.94 13.97
C ASN A 170 -8.74 2.75 15.51
N ASN A 171 -9.28 1.65 16.02
CA ASN A 171 -9.39 1.39 17.47
C ASN A 171 -8.64 0.13 17.91
N ALA A 172 -8.11 -0.64 16.96
CA ALA A 172 -7.34 -1.83 17.25
C ALA A 172 -5.91 -1.45 17.60
N VAL A 173 -5.35 -2.03 18.66
CA VAL A 173 -4.05 -1.65 19.21
C VAL A 173 -2.97 -1.67 18.13
N ALA A 174 -2.26 -0.55 17.95
CA ALA A 174 -1.19 -0.39 16.98
C ALA A 174 -1.58 -0.83 15.56
N THR A 175 -2.78 -0.49 15.09
CA THR A 175 -3.17 -0.64 13.68
C THR A 175 -3.00 0.68 12.95
N GLY A 176 -2.70 0.59 11.66
CA GLY A 176 -2.68 1.67 10.69
C GLY A 176 -4.08 2.05 10.20
N PRO A 177 -4.14 2.89 9.16
CA PRO A 177 -5.38 3.18 8.44
C PRO A 177 -6.07 1.90 7.98
N MET A 178 -7.37 2.00 7.70
CA MET A 178 -8.22 0.86 7.41
C MET A 178 -9.18 1.16 6.26
N GLY A 179 -9.54 0.12 5.50
CA GLY A 179 -10.62 0.21 4.52
C GLY A 179 -11.97 0.54 5.16
N MET A 180 -12.72 1.45 4.55
CA MET A 180 -14.01 1.91 5.06
C MET A 180 -15.15 1.55 4.10
N GLY A 181 -15.76 0.38 4.32
CA GLY A 181 -16.92 -0.09 3.57
C GLY A 181 -18.26 0.43 4.12
N GLY A 182 -19.29 0.38 3.30
CA GLY A 182 -20.67 0.73 3.66
C GLY A 182 -21.42 1.37 2.50
N VAL A 183 -22.74 1.45 2.62
CA VAL A 183 -23.62 2.08 1.62
C VAL A 183 -24.54 3.06 2.31
N ASP A 184 -24.34 4.36 2.04
CA ASP A 184 -25.30 5.42 2.31
C ASP A 184 -25.12 6.51 1.24
N PRO A 185 -26.01 6.59 0.24
CA PRO A 185 -25.87 7.53 -0.87
C PRO A 185 -26.11 8.99 -0.44
N THR A 186 -26.56 9.23 0.78
CA THR A 186 -26.82 10.56 1.32
C THR A 186 -25.62 11.17 2.04
N VAL A 187 -24.53 10.40 2.21
CA VAL A 187 -23.24 10.91 2.67
C VAL A 187 -22.54 11.56 1.48
N THR A 188 -22.15 12.82 1.65
CA THR A 188 -21.56 13.68 0.62
C THR A 188 -20.20 14.23 1.05
N ILE A 189 -19.89 14.20 2.35
CA ILE A 189 -18.59 14.62 2.86
C ILE A 189 -17.51 13.55 2.60
N PRO A 190 -16.24 13.94 2.39
CA PRO A 190 -15.13 13.00 2.33
C PRO A 190 -14.87 12.32 3.67
N ALA A 191 -14.42 11.08 3.60
CA ALA A 191 -14.02 10.29 4.75
C ALA A 191 -12.63 9.67 4.52
N ILE A 192 -11.73 9.83 5.48
CA ILE A 192 -10.47 9.08 5.54
C ILE A 192 -10.35 8.34 6.86
N SER A 193 -9.47 7.32 6.89
CA SER A 193 -9.08 6.66 8.12
C SER A 193 -7.59 6.88 8.42
N ILE A 194 -7.24 6.82 9.70
CA ILE A 194 -5.85 6.87 10.19
C ILE A 194 -5.63 5.77 11.23
N GLY A 195 -4.36 5.48 11.52
CA GLY A 195 -4.00 4.49 12.53
C GLY A 195 -4.38 4.89 13.96
N THR A 196 -4.48 3.90 14.85
CA THR A 196 -4.94 4.07 16.24
C THR A 196 -4.03 5.01 17.04
N LEU A 197 -2.70 4.87 16.92
CA LEU A 197 -1.76 5.72 17.66
C LEU A 197 -1.86 7.19 17.24
N ASP A 198 -1.96 7.42 15.93
CA ASP A 198 -2.10 8.76 15.34
C ASP A 198 -3.45 9.37 15.72
N GLY A 199 -4.51 8.57 15.64
CA GLY A 199 -5.86 8.95 16.01
C GLY A 199 -6.01 9.27 17.50
N ASP A 200 -5.43 8.47 18.39
CA ASP A 200 -5.47 8.75 19.82
C ASP A 200 -4.67 10.00 20.19
N ALA A 201 -3.54 10.26 19.53
CA ALA A 201 -2.79 11.51 19.70
C ALA A 201 -3.61 12.72 19.26
N LEU A 202 -4.26 12.65 18.09
CA LEU A 202 -5.12 13.72 17.57
C LEU A 202 -6.37 13.94 18.42
N ILE A 203 -7.03 12.87 18.88
CA ILE A 203 -8.23 12.99 19.73
C ILE A 203 -7.86 13.54 21.11
N SER A 204 -6.73 13.11 21.68
CA SER A 204 -6.28 13.60 23.00
C SER A 204 -5.93 15.09 22.96
N ALA A 205 -5.43 15.60 21.83
CA ALA A 205 -5.22 17.03 21.63
C ALA A 205 -6.53 17.83 21.46
N GLY A 206 -7.63 17.18 21.09
CA GLY A 206 -8.96 17.77 20.92
C GLY A 206 -9.15 18.60 19.65
N ALA A 207 -8.10 19.31 19.21
CA ALA A 207 -8.08 20.07 17.96
C ALA A 207 -6.72 20.04 17.26
N ALA A 208 -6.73 20.04 15.93
CA ALA A 208 -5.54 20.13 15.08
C ALA A 208 -5.85 20.93 13.80
N GLN A 209 -4.82 21.29 13.03
CA GLN A 209 -4.96 22.00 11.75
C GLN A 209 -4.33 21.20 10.61
N SER A 210 -5.16 20.78 9.66
CA SER A 210 -4.73 20.16 8.40
C SER A 210 -4.52 21.20 7.31
N THR A 211 -3.51 20.97 6.48
CA THR A 211 -3.30 21.67 5.20
C THR A 211 -3.70 20.82 4.00
N GLY A 212 -4.43 19.73 4.24
CA GLY A 212 -4.80 18.76 3.23
C GLY A 212 -3.77 17.67 3.06
N PHE A 213 -3.65 17.17 1.84
CA PHE A 213 -2.73 16.11 1.48
C PHE A 213 -1.48 16.66 0.82
N VAL A 214 -0.34 16.03 1.12
CA VAL A 214 0.96 16.33 0.52
C VAL A 214 1.52 15.08 -0.14
N VAL A 215 2.20 15.27 -1.26
CA VAL A 215 2.97 14.21 -1.91
C VAL A 215 4.35 14.19 -1.27
N SER A 216 4.70 13.09 -0.60
CA SER A 216 5.98 12.94 0.06
C SER A 216 7.11 12.92 -0.97
N THR A 217 8.18 13.65 -0.70
CA THR A 217 9.38 13.64 -1.56
C THR A 217 10.36 12.52 -1.18
N THR A 218 10.13 11.83 -0.07
CA THR A 218 11.07 10.85 0.50
C THR A 218 10.43 9.49 0.76
N ARG A 219 9.10 9.40 0.91
CA ARG A 219 8.39 8.13 1.15
C ARG A 219 7.67 7.64 -0.09
N LEU A 220 7.74 6.33 -0.32
CA LEU A 220 6.98 5.64 -1.35
C LEU A 220 5.62 5.21 -0.80
N ALA A 221 4.60 5.19 -1.65
CA ALA A 221 3.29 4.65 -1.32
C ALA A 221 3.43 3.18 -0.92
N GLY A 222 2.68 2.71 0.08
CA GLY A 222 2.77 1.33 0.52
C GLY A 222 4.03 0.95 1.31
N THR A 223 4.91 1.88 1.72
CA THR A 223 6.10 1.54 2.53
C THR A 223 6.06 2.13 3.94
N ASN A 224 6.82 1.54 4.86
CA ASN A 224 7.19 2.20 6.11
C ASN A 224 8.30 3.25 5.89
N ALA A 225 8.72 3.93 6.96
CA ALA A 225 9.76 4.95 6.90
C ALA A 225 11.16 4.40 6.51
N ALA A 226 11.38 3.10 6.63
CA ALA A 226 12.61 2.42 6.21
C ALA A 226 12.59 1.97 4.74
N GLY A 227 11.47 2.16 4.02
CA GLY A 227 11.30 1.71 2.64
C GLY A 227 10.86 0.26 2.49
N PHE A 228 10.54 -0.44 3.59
CA PHE A 228 9.98 -1.79 3.54
C PHE A 228 8.51 -1.74 3.14
N VAL A 229 8.14 -2.60 2.18
CA VAL A 229 6.79 -2.64 1.59
C VAL A 229 5.82 -3.29 2.56
N ARG A 230 4.66 -2.69 2.76
CA ARG A 230 3.64 -3.18 3.69
C ARG A 230 2.95 -4.43 3.17
N LEU A 231 2.60 -5.30 4.11
CA LEU A 231 1.76 -6.46 3.87
C LEU A 231 0.37 -6.21 4.44
N TYR A 232 -0.63 -6.68 3.71
CA TYR A 232 -2.03 -6.57 4.09
C TYR A 232 -2.30 -7.40 5.35
N ALA A 233 -2.70 -6.74 6.44
CA ALA A 233 -3.00 -7.38 7.72
C ALA A 233 -4.22 -6.73 8.40
N PRO A 234 -5.41 -6.77 7.75
CA PRO A 234 -6.60 -6.06 8.23
C PRO A 234 -7.11 -6.61 9.56
N ASN A 235 -7.98 -5.81 10.20
CA ASN A 235 -8.77 -6.26 11.35
C ASN A 235 -10.28 -6.19 11.05
N PRO A 236 -11.01 -7.33 11.06
CA PRO A 236 -10.54 -8.68 11.41
C PRO A 236 -9.65 -9.32 10.33
N VAL A 237 -9.03 -10.47 10.65
CA VAL A 237 -8.31 -11.30 9.68
C VAL A 237 -9.20 -11.53 8.45
N ALA A 238 -8.65 -11.29 7.27
CA ALA A 238 -9.25 -11.64 5.99
C ALA A 238 -8.70 -13.02 5.57
N PRO A 239 -9.52 -14.10 5.65
CA PRO A 239 -9.04 -15.45 5.37
C PRO A 239 -8.46 -15.57 3.97
N GLY A 240 -7.25 -16.14 3.87
CA GLY A 240 -6.52 -16.27 2.60
C GLY A 240 -5.81 -15.00 2.14
N SER A 241 -6.09 -13.84 2.76
CA SER A 241 -5.48 -12.57 2.36
C SER A 241 -4.47 -12.02 3.36
N SER A 242 -4.85 -11.97 4.64
CA SER A 242 -3.99 -11.43 5.70
C SER A 242 -2.61 -12.10 5.68
N GLY A 243 -1.55 -11.32 5.77
CA GLY A 243 -0.17 -11.81 5.80
C GLY A 243 0.36 -12.36 4.47
N SER A 244 -0.47 -12.50 3.43
CA SER A 244 -0.12 -13.13 2.14
C SER A 244 -0.26 -12.21 0.93
N HIS A 245 -0.48 -10.91 1.16
CA HIS A 245 -0.68 -9.89 0.11
C HIS A 245 0.08 -8.62 0.45
N PHE A 246 0.40 -7.83 -0.57
CA PHE A 246 0.80 -6.44 -0.39
C PHE A 246 -0.38 -5.60 0.11
N ASP A 247 -0.07 -4.57 0.89
CA ASP A 247 -1.05 -3.64 1.42
C ASP A 247 -1.68 -2.77 0.32
N VAL A 248 -2.97 -2.49 0.45
CA VAL A 248 -3.79 -1.68 -0.48
C VAL A 248 -3.42 -0.19 -0.48
N VAL A 249 -2.52 0.25 0.41
CA VAL A 249 -1.92 1.59 0.36
C VAL A 249 -0.78 1.72 -0.67
N ALA A 250 -0.41 0.64 -1.37
CA ALA A 250 0.53 0.71 -2.47
C ALA A 250 -0.07 1.51 -3.65
N ASP A 251 0.76 2.33 -4.28
CA ASP A 251 0.38 3.07 -5.50
C ASP A 251 1.57 3.06 -6.48
N PRO A 252 1.38 2.65 -7.75
CA PRO A 252 0.16 2.03 -8.29
C PRO A 252 -0.15 0.69 -7.61
N SER A 253 -1.40 0.23 -7.74
CA SER A 253 -1.82 -1.05 -7.18
C SER A 253 -0.97 -2.21 -7.69
N LEU A 254 -0.66 -3.14 -6.79
CA LEU A 254 0.18 -4.31 -7.04
C LEU A 254 -0.66 -5.56 -7.35
N LEU A 255 -0.12 -6.46 -8.17
CA LEU A 255 -0.72 -7.72 -8.61
C LEU A 255 -1.13 -8.59 -7.44
N MET A 256 -0.36 -8.57 -6.36
CA MET A 256 -0.60 -9.35 -5.15
C MET A 256 -1.23 -8.52 -4.02
N GLU A 257 -2.05 -7.52 -4.35
CA GLU A 257 -3.05 -6.96 -3.43
C GLU A 257 -4.23 -7.93 -3.25
N PRO A 258 -4.99 -7.86 -2.14
CA PRO A 258 -6.04 -8.81 -1.80
C PRO A 258 -7.23 -8.85 -2.77
N ALA A 259 -7.33 -7.88 -3.68
CA ALA A 259 -8.37 -7.82 -4.69
C ALA A 259 -7.84 -7.16 -5.97
N ILE A 260 -8.40 -7.55 -7.11
CA ILE A 260 -8.07 -6.92 -8.40
C ILE A 260 -8.59 -5.48 -8.45
N THR A 261 -7.77 -4.58 -8.98
CA THR A 261 -8.12 -3.17 -9.20
C THR A 261 -8.09 -2.84 -10.70
N ALA A 262 -8.79 -1.78 -11.11
CA ALA A 262 -8.84 -1.37 -12.52
C ALA A 262 -7.51 -0.79 -13.01
N GLU A 263 -6.70 -0.34 -12.07
CA GLU A 263 -5.36 0.22 -12.23
C GLU A 263 -4.32 -0.87 -12.50
N LEU A 264 -4.64 -2.13 -12.20
CA LEU A 264 -3.71 -3.24 -12.36
C LEU A 264 -3.39 -3.51 -13.84
N ARG A 265 -2.12 -3.39 -14.19
CA ARG A 265 -1.61 -3.63 -15.55
C ARG A 265 -0.75 -4.90 -15.62
N ALA A 266 -1.25 -5.99 -15.04
CA ALA A 266 -0.54 -7.28 -14.95
C ALA A 266 -0.16 -7.89 -16.31
N SER A 267 -0.79 -7.44 -17.40
CA SER A 267 -0.41 -7.81 -18.78
C SER A 267 0.84 -7.09 -19.29
N LEU A 268 1.28 -6.01 -18.62
CA LEU A 268 2.42 -5.17 -19.01
C LEU A 268 3.56 -5.21 -17.99
N ASN A 269 3.25 -5.37 -16.70
CA ASN A 269 4.22 -5.40 -15.61
C ASN A 269 3.68 -6.30 -14.48
N ILE A 270 4.50 -7.21 -13.97
CA ILE A 270 4.15 -8.05 -12.81
C ILE A 270 4.70 -7.48 -11.48
N ASP A 271 5.06 -6.20 -11.49
CA ASP A 271 5.39 -5.35 -10.34
C ASP A 271 6.46 -5.92 -9.39
N LEU A 272 6.25 -5.80 -8.08
CA LEU A 272 7.11 -6.33 -7.03
C LEU A 272 6.97 -7.84 -6.87
N THR A 273 5.98 -8.48 -7.50
CA THR A 273 5.73 -9.91 -7.39
C THR A 273 6.95 -10.75 -7.80
N ALA A 274 7.64 -10.38 -8.88
CA ALA A 274 8.87 -11.05 -9.31
C ALA A 274 10.00 -10.92 -8.26
N ALA A 275 10.16 -9.72 -7.69
CA ALA A 275 11.17 -9.47 -6.67
C ALA A 275 10.87 -10.26 -5.38
N LEU A 276 9.60 -10.41 -5.02
CA LEU A 276 9.21 -11.24 -3.88
C LEU A 276 9.54 -12.70 -4.11
N PHE A 277 9.30 -13.22 -5.31
CA PHE A 277 9.69 -14.59 -5.66
C PHE A 277 11.19 -14.83 -5.45
N GLU A 278 12.04 -13.87 -5.82
CA GLU A 278 13.48 -13.96 -5.57
C GLU A 278 13.82 -13.93 -4.08
N ASP A 279 13.14 -13.09 -3.29
CA ASP A 279 13.32 -13.04 -1.83
C ASP A 279 12.96 -14.36 -1.14
N ILE A 280 12.01 -15.12 -1.70
CA ILE A 280 11.63 -16.46 -1.21
C ILE A 280 12.38 -17.60 -1.88
N GLY A 281 13.40 -17.30 -2.69
CA GLY A 281 14.37 -18.27 -3.22
C GLY A 281 14.14 -18.76 -4.64
N TRP A 282 13.16 -18.22 -5.37
CA TRP A 282 13.05 -18.49 -6.79
C TRP A 282 14.19 -17.85 -7.56
N LYS A 283 14.60 -18.50 -8.64
CA LYS A 283 15.47 -17.89 -9.65
C LYS A 283 14.60 -17.37 -10.77
N THR A 284 14.59 -16.06 -10.96
CA THR A 284 13.93 -15.41 -12.08
C THR A 284 14.90 -15.37 -13.25
N GLU A 285 14.56 -16.04 -14.35
CA GLU A 285 15.33 -15.94 -15.59
C GLU A 285 14.73 -14.87 -16.50
N LEU A 286 15.58 -13.97 -16.99
CA LEU A 286 15.22 -12.97 -17.97
C LEU A 286 15.03 -13.63 -19.34
N THR A 287 13.77 -13.87 -19.73
CA THR A 287 13.44 -14.25 -21.11
C THR A 287 13.05 -13.00 -21.89
N MET A 288 13.87 -12.62 -22.86
CA MET A 288 13.66 -11.42 -23.67
C MET A 288 12.84 -11.79 -24.91
N PRO A 289 11.74 -11.05 -25.24
CA PRO A 289 10.91 -11.33 -26.40
C PRO A 289 11.77 -11.52 -27.65
N GLY A 290 11.64 -12.71 -28.27
CA GLY A 290 12.41 -13.21 -29.43
C GLY A 290 13.95 -13.06 -29.40
N CYS A 291 14.52 -12.83 -28.22
CA CYS A 291 15.96 -12.90 -27.95
C CYS A 291 16.35 -14.07 -27.06
N GLY A 292 15.36 -14.79 -26.50
CA GLY A 292 15.60 -15.90 -25.60
C GLY A 292 16.25 -15.45 -24.29
N VAL A 293 16.98 -16.37 -23.65
CA VAL A 293 17.77 -16.06 -22.44
C VAL A 293 19.12 -15.48 -22.85
N VAL A 294 19.41 -14.24 -22.47
CA VAL A 294 20.67 -13.58 -22.78
C VAL A 294 21.63 -13.70 -21.58
N ALA A 295 22.66 -14.55 -21.72
CA ALA A 295 23.69 -14.76 -20.70
C ALA A 295 24.48 -13.47 -20.38
N GLY A 296 24.71 -13.21 -19.08
CA GLY A 296 25.29 -11.96 -18.56
C GLY A 296 24.26 -10.89 -18.18
N ALA A 297 22.97 -11.24 -18.17
CA ALA A 297 21.94 -10.52 -17.43
C ALA A 297 21.84 -11.00 -15.96
N GLU A 298 22.88 -11.67 -15.48
CA GLU A 298 23.02 -12.10 -14.10
C GLU A 298 23.15 -10.85 -13.20
N ALA A 299 22.30 -10.81 -12.17
CA ALA A 299 22.43 -10.01 -10.95
C ALA A 299 21.69 -8.67 -10.81
N VAL A 300 20.71 -8.32 -11.66
CA VAL A 300 19.73 -7.28 -11.24
C VAL A 300 18.30 -7.76 -11.48
N SER A 301 17.62 -8.00 -10.36
CA SER A 301 16.21 -8.34 -10.17
C SER A 301 15.22 -7.28 -10.68
N ALA A 302 15.61 -6.49 -11.67
CA ALA A 302 14.68 -5.64 -12.41
C ALA A 302 14.04 -6.49 -13.51
N SER A 303 13.29 -7.50 -13.03
CA SER A 303 12.10 -8.09 -13.62
C SER A 303 12.04 -7.97 -15.16
N GLY A 304 12.38 -9.05 -15.87
CA GLY A 304 12.41 -9.10 -17.34
C GLY A 304 11.08 -8.78 -18.00
N ASP A 305 10.01 -8.87 -17.25
CA ASP A 305 8.67 -8.35 -17.49
C ASP A 305 8.64 -6.84 -17.71
N HIS A 306 9.35 -6.02 -16.94
CA HIS A 306 9.36 -4.57 -17.17
C HIS A 306 10.08 -4.22 -18.47
N HIS A 307 11.15 -4.97 -18.79
CA HIS A 307 11.80 -4.86 -20.10
C HIS A 307 10.91 -5.38 -21.23
N ALA A 308 10.35 -6.58 -21.09
CA ALA A 308 9.48 -7.21 -22.08
C ALA A 308 8.24 -6.36 -22.35
N GLY A 309 7.58 -5.87 -21.31
CA GLY A 309 6.44 -4.96 -21.39
C GLY A 309 6.78 -3.68 -22.14
N GLN A 310 7.93 -3.05 -21.83
CA GLN A 310 8.38 -1.87 -22.58
C GLN A 310 8.72 -2.19 -24.04
N VAL A 311 9.24 -3.37 -24.35
CA VAL A 311 9.47 -3.81 -25.72
C VAL A 311 8.14 -4.02 -26.46
N PHE A 312 7.12 -4.61 -25.83
CA PHE A 312 5.78 -4.72 -26.42
C PHE A 312 5.14 -3.35 -26.65
N LEU A 313 5.23 -2.43 -25.67
CA LEU A 313 4.78 -1.04 -25.85
C LEU A 313 5.50 -0.34 -26.99
N CYS A 314 6.82 -0.55 -27.12
CA CYS A 314 7.58 -0.05 -28.25
C CYS A 314 7.08 -0.63 -29.57
N ALA A 315 6.71 -1.92 -29.62
CA ALA A 315 6.16 -2.55 -30.82
C ALA A 315 4.80 -1.95 -31.20
N ASP A 316 3.88 -1.84 -30.24
CA ASP A 316 2.53 -1.29 -30.45
C ASP A 316 2.55 0.18 -30.87
N ALA A 317 3.44 0.99 -30.28
CA ALA A 317 3.54 2.42 -30.56
C ALA A 317 4.33 2.76 -31.84
N SER A 318 5.02 1.78 -32.43
CA SER A 318 5.95 2.02 -33.54
C SER A 318 5.29 1.87 -34.90
N LYS A 319 5.48 2.87 -35.75
CA LYS A 319 4.93 2.88 -37.13
C LYS A 319 5.77 2.06 -38.11
N ASN A 320 7.04 1.82 -37.79
CA ASN A 320 7.95 1.03 -38.61
C ASN A 320 9.11 0.49 -37.77
N LYS A 321 9.93 -0.36 -38.40
CA LYS A 321 11.12 -0.97 -37.79
C LYS A 321 12.09 0.05 -37.17
N GLY A 322 12.32 1.17 -37.85
CA GLY A 322 13.25 2.22 -37.36
C GLY A 322 12.76 2.89 -36.08
N SER A 323 11.45 3.17 -35.97
CA SER A 323 10.86 3.73 -34.76
C SER A 323 10.86 2.72 -33.59
N PHE A 324 10.63 1.43 -33.89
CA PHE A 324 10.71 0.36 -32.89
C PHE A 324 12.12 0.24 -32.31
N GLN A 325 13.12 0.12 -33.19
CA GLN A 325 14.52 0.03 -32.78
C GLN A 325 14.97 1.24 -31.97
N SER A 326 14.54 2.44 -32.36
CA SER A 326 14.84 3.68 -31.62
C SER A 326 14.17 3.72 -30.24
N CYS A 327 12.95 3.19 -30.13
CA CYS A 327 12.24 3.07 -28.85
C CYS A 327 12.95 2.10 -27.90
N VAL A 328 13.25 0.88 -28.38
CA VAL A 328 13.97 -0.14 -27.61
C VAL A 328 15.36 0.33 -27.23
N ALA A 329 16.12 0.96 -28.13
CA ALA A 329 17.46 1.47 -27.84
C ALA A 329 17.46 2.56 -26.75
N ARG A 330 16.45 3.45 -26.73
CA ARG A 330 16.28 4.43 -25.63
C ARG A 330 15.98 3.74 -24.31
N HIS A 331 15.06 2.79 -24.30
CA HIS A 331 14.72 2.02 -23.10
C HIS A 331 15.94 1.27 -22.53
N LEU A 332 16.69 0.56 -23.39
CA LEU A 332 17.94 -0.10 -23.00
C LEU A 332 19.00 0.90 -22.51
N GLY A 333 19.04 2.11 -23.07
CA GLY A 333 19.89 3.19 -22.59
C GLY A 333 19.54 3.63 -21.16
N SER A 334 18.25 3.77 -20.85
CA SER A 334 17.78 4.07 -19.49
C SER A 334 18.23 3.00 -18.51
N LEU A 335 18.02 1.72 -18.84
CA LEU A 335 18.39 0.61 -17.97
C LEU A 335 19.91 0.54 -17.70
N VAL A 336 20.76 0.98 -18.64
CA VAL A 336 22.20 1.13 -18.36
C VAL A 336 22.49 2.32 -17.44
N GLY A 337 21.80 3.45 -17.65
CA GLY A 337 21.90 4.62 -16.76
C GLY A 337 21.49 4.31 -15.32
N ASP A 338 20.43 3.53 -15.16
CA ASP A 338 19.88 3.07 -13.89
C ASP A 338 20.70 1.90 -13.28
N LYS A 339 21.81 1.51 -13.93
CA LYS A 339 22.68 0.39 -13.55
C LYS A 339 21.98 -0.96 -13.48
N VAL A 340 20.84 -1.09 -14.16
CA VAL A 340 20.13 -2.36 -14.32
C VAL A 340 20.84 -3.27 -15.31
N PHE A 341 21.34 -2.72 -16.42
CA PHE A 341 22.10 -3.46 -17.42
C PHE A 341 23.54 -2.99 -17.54
N SER A 342 24.43 -3.92 -17.84
CA SER A 342 25.77 -3.58 -18.33
C SER A 342 25.70 -3.05 -19.76
N GLY A 343 26.71 -2.27 -20.16
CA GLY A 343 26.87 -1.87 -21.57
C GLY A 343 26.95 -3.07 -22.53
N ALA A 344 27.55 -4.18 -22.08
CA ALA A 344 27.62 -5.42 -22.85
C ALA A 344 26.22 -6.05 -23.05
N THR A 345 25.38 -6.07 -22.01
CA THR A 345 24.00 -6.56 -22.08
C THR A 345 23.17 -5.71 -23.05
N LYS A 346 23.29 -4.38 -22.98
CA LYS A 346 22.67 -3.46 -23.96
C LYS A 346 23.10 -3.77 -25.40
N GLY A 347 24.39 -4.02 -25.62
CA GLY A 347 24.92 -4.35 -26.95
C GLY A 347 24.34 -5.63 -27.53
N LYS A 348 24.27 -6.70 -26.73
CA LYS A 348 23.65 -7.98 -27.12
C LYS A 348 22.18 -7.81 -27.49
N LEU A 349 21.42 -7.09 -26.65
CA LEU A 349 20.00 -6.85 -26.87
C LEU A 349 19.71 -5.99 -28.10
N THR A 350 20.46 -4.91 -28.27
CA THR A 350 20.33 -4.03 -29.44
C THR A 350 20.57 -4.83 -30.73
N SER A 351 21.57 -5.72 -30.72
CA SER A 351 21.88 -6.58 -31.86
C SER A 351 20.78 -7.60 -32.14
N CYS A 352 20.20 -8.19 -31.09
CA CYS A 352 19.09 -9.12 -31.25
C CYS A 352 17.84 -8.44 -31.83
N TYR A 353 17.39 -7.33 -31.24
CA TYR A 353 16.19 -6.61 -31.72
C TYR A 353 16.39 -5.98 -33.10
N ALA A 354 17.64 -5.80 -33.56
CA ALA A 354 17.91 -5.41 -34.94
C ALA A 354 17.42 -6.45 -35.97
N GLY A 355 17.38 -7.73 -35.58
CA GLY A 355 16.94 -8.86 -36.40
C GLY A 355 15.42 -9.03 -36.51
N PHE A 356 14.64 -8.34 -35.67
CA PHE A 356 13.18 -8.38 -35.75
C PHE A 356 12.71 -7.75 -37.06
N LYS A 357 11.83 -8.46 -37.76
CA LYS A 357 11.23 -8.02 -39.02
C LYS A 357 9.93 -7.29 -38.76
#